data_AF-A0A3N5UFW2-F1
#
_entry.id   AF-A0A3N5UFW2-F1
#
_cell.length_a   1.000
_cell.length_b   1.000
_cell.length_c   1.000
_cell.angle_alpha   90.00
_cell.angle_beta   90.00
_cell.angle_gamma   90.00
#
_symmetry.space_group_name_H-M   'P 1'
#
loop_
_entity.id
_entity.type
_entity.pdbx_description
1 polymer ?
#
loop_
_entity_poly.entity_id
_entity_poly.type
_entity_poly.pdbx_seq_one_letter_code
_entity_poly.pdbx_strand_id
1 'polypeptide(L)'
;MDNNLEKKSACVHSCKKIDVPTDEEVCALNELRCIKERMRDLKKKISDLSAGLVAGTRDDLMILEKQMEDLKEEWLSWEEKRQQAAKERMIILGHEQPATK
;
A
#
# COMPACT_ATOMS: atom_id res chain seq x y z
N MET A 1 33.05 -36.15 -35.15
CA MET A 1 32.83 -34.82 -35.76
C MET A 1 31.31 -34.71 -35.84
N ASP A 2 30.59 -33.94 -35.02
CA ASP A 2 30.97 -32.77 -34.24
C ASP A 2 30.17 -32.69 -32.94
N ASN A 3 30.88 -32.27 -31.90
CA ASN A 3 30.36 -31.93 -30.59
C ASN A 3 29.40 -30.75 -30.70
N ASN A 4 28.14 -30.91 -30.28
CA ASN A 4 27.34 -29.74 -29.89
C ASN A 4 26.93 -29.88 -28.43
N LEU A 5 27.92 -29.55 -27.60
CA LEU A 5 27.78 -29.28 -26.19
C LEU A 5 26.95 -27.99 -26.07
N GLU A 6 25.64 -28.11 -26.03
CA GLU A 6 24.77 -27.04 -25.55
C GLU A 6 25.09 -26.82 -24.07
N LYS A 7 26.11 -26.01 -23.83
CA LYS A 7 26.37 -25.30 -22.59
C LYS A 7 25.10 -24.53 -22.26
N LYS A 8 24.20 -25.17 -21.52
CA LYS A 8 23.25 -24.46 -20.67
C LYS A 8 24.10 -23.61 -19.75
N SER A 9 24.27 -22.35 -20.12
CA SER A 9 24.77 -21.32 -19.24
C SER A 9 23.80 -21.27 -18.07
N ALA A 10 24.09 -22.05 -17.03
CA ALA A 10 23.44 -21.88 -15.75
C ALA A 10 23.72 -20.44 -15.35
N CYS A 11 22.69 -19.62 -15.28
CA CYS A 11 22.79 -18.23 -14.85
C CYS A 11 23.52 -18.22 -13.50
N VAL A 12 24.79 -17.82 -13.49
CA VAL A 12 25.65 -17.75 -12.29
C VAL A 12 25.16 -16.66 -11.33
N HIS A 13 24.20 -15.84 -11.76
CA HIS A 13 23.42 -15.02 -10.86
C HIS A 13 22.34 -15.92 -10.26
N SER A 14 22.60 -16.42 -9.06
CA SER A 14 21.55 -16.87 -8.17
C SER A 14 20.50 -15.77 -8.10
N CYS A 15 19.40 -15.88 -8.85
CA CYS A 15 18.28 -14.98 -8.73
C CYS A 15 17.90 -14.99 -7.25
N LYS A 16 18.13 -13.86 -6.55
CA LYS A 16 17.69 -13.72 -5.17
C LYS A 16 16.19 -13.95 -5.18
N LYS A 17 15.73 -14.93 -4.41
CA LYS A 17 14.30 -15.13 -4.18
C LYS A 17 13.84 -13.91 -3.40
N ILE A 18 13.18 -12.99 -4.09
CA ILE A 18 12.48 -11.86 -3.48
C ILE A 18 11.00 -12.21 -3.47
N ASP A 19 10.35 -11.93 -2.34
CA ASP A 19 8.91 -12.10 -2.23
C ASP A 19 8.20 -11.00 -3.04
N VAL A 20 7.14 -11.40 -3.74
CA VAL A 20 6.33 -10.51 -4.56
C VAL A 20 4.86 -10.71 -4.16
N PRO A 21 4.20 -9.74 -3.49
CA PRO A 21 4.73 -8.44 -3.04
C PRO A 21 5.82 -8.58 -1.96
N THR A 22 6.64 -7.54 -1.80
CA THR A 22 7.66 -7.51 -0.74
C THR A 22 7.02 -7.32 0.64
N ASP A 23 7.76 -7.61 1.71
CA ASP A 23 7.30 -7.39 3.09
C ASP A 23 6.84 -5.94 3.34
N GLU A 24 7.54 -4.96 2.74
CA GLU A 24 7.19 -3.54 2.83
C GLU A 24 5.86 -3.23 2.14
N GLU A 25 5.62 -3.82 0.96
CA GLU A 25 4.34 -3.69 0.26
C GLU A 25 3.20 -4.35 1.05
N VAL A 26 3.43 -5.53 1.64
CA VAL A 26 2.45 -6.21 2.48
C VAL A 26 2.13 -5.37 3.71
N CYS A 27 3.15 -4.77 4.34
CA CYS A 27 2.98 -3.85 5.46
C CYS A 27 2.09 -2.65 5.06
N ALA A 28 2.44 -1.96 3.98
CA ALA A 28 1.67 -0.80 3.51
C ALA A 28 0.22 -1.17 3.13
N LEU A 29 0.01 -2.33 2.48
CA LEU A 29 -1.32 -2.83 2.14
C LEU A 29 -2.17 -3.14 3.37
N ASN A 30 -1.56 -3.71 4.42
CA ASN A 30 -2.26 -3.98 5.67
C ASN A 30 -2.71 -2.68 6.36
N GLU A 31 -1.84 -1.68 6.42
CA GLU A 31 -2.18 -0.38 7.01
C GLU A 31 -3.28 0.34 6.22
N LEU A 32 -3.20 0.33 4.89
CA LEU A 32 -4.27 0.86 4.03
C LEU A 32 -5.60 0.14 4.31
N ARG A 33 -5.60 -1.18 4.50
CA ARG A 33 -6.82 -1.92 4.86
C ARG A 33 -7.36 -1.47 6.21
N CYS A 34 -6.52 -1.33 7.24
CA CYS A 34 -6.92 -0.83 8.55
C CYS A 34 -7.53 0.58 8.47
N ILE A 35 -6.90 1.49 7.73
CA ILE A 35 -7.41 2.85 7.52
C ILE A 35 -8.75 2.82 6.80
N LYS A 36 -8.90 1.98 5.77
CA LYS A 36 -10.18 1.83 5.04
C LYS A 36 -11.32 1.41 5.95
N GLU A 37 -11.06 0.47 6.85
CA GLU A 37 -12.05 0.00 7.82
C GLU A 37 -12.45 1.13 8.77
N ARG A 38 -11.48 1.85 9.34
CA ARG A 38 -11.73 3.03 10.19
C ARG A 38 -12.53 4.11 9.46
N MET A 39 -12.21 4.40 8.21
CA MET A 39 -12.95 5.37 7.38
C MET A 39 -14.40 4.93 7.12
N ARG A 40 -14.65 3.62 6.90
CA ARG A 40 -16.01 3.11 6.74
C ARG A 40 -16.84 3.28 8.01
N ASP A 41 -16.23 2.99 9.16
CA ASP A 41 -16.89 3.14 10.45
C ASP A 41 -17.20 4.61 10.75
N LEU A 42 -16.25 5.52 10.50
CA LEU A 42 -16.50 6.97 10.64
C LEU A 42 -17.59 7.47 9.69
N LYS A 43 -17.56 7.07 8.41
CA LYS A 43 -18.62 7.44 7.46
C LYS A 43 -19.99 6.98 7.93
N LYS A 44 -20.08 5.76 8.49
CA LYS A 44 -21.32 5.26 9.07
C LYS A 44 -21.77 6.13 10.25
N LYS A 45 -20.89 6.42 11.20
CA LYS A 45 -21.20 7.27 12.36
C LYS A 45 -21.67 8.67 11.95
N ILE A 46 -21.00 9.30 10.98
CA ILE A 46 -21.39 10.60 10.40
C ILE A 46 -22.77 10.51 9.76
N SER A 47 -23.03 9.45 8.98
CA SER A 47 -24.33 9.23 8.33
C SER A 47 -25.45 9.04 9.35
N ASP A 48 -25.22 8.21 10.38
CA ASP A 48 -26.22 7.93 11.42
C ASP A 48 -26.52 9.18 12.25
N LEU A 49 -25.50 9.98 12.59
CA LEU A 49 -25.65 11.23 13.34
C LEU A 49 -26.36 12.31 12.51
N SER A 50 -25.98 12.50 11.25
CA SER A 50 -26.60 13.49 10.36
C SER A 50 -28.04 13.16 10.00
N ALA A 51 -28.40 11.87 9.95
CA ALA A 51 -29.78 11.42 9.78
C ALA A 51 -30.61 11.45 11.07
N GLY A 52 -30.02 11.84 12.21
CA GLY A 52 -30.70 11.86 13.51
C GLY A 52 -31.03 10.45 14.05
N LEU A 53 -30.40 9.41 13.52
CA LEU A 53 -30.58 8.02 13.97
C LEU A 53 -29.89 7.75 15.31
N VAL A 54 -28.91 8.59 15.65
CA VAL A 54 -28.16 8.55 16.91
C VAL A 54 -28.15 9.96 17.51
N ALA A 55 -28.24 10.04 18.83
CA ALA A 55 -28.13 11.31 19.53
C ALA A 55 -26.70 11.85 19.45
N GLY A 56 -26.58 13.15 19.19
CA GLY A 56 -25.31 13.85 19.24
C GLY A 56 -25.47 15.30 18.85
N THR A 57 -24.39 16.05 19.00
CA THR A 57 -24.34 17.48 18.75
C THR A 57 -23.69 17.78 17.41
N ARG A 58 -23.80 19.04 16.98
CA ARG A 58 -23.03 19.54 15.83
C ARG A 58 -21.52 19.42 16.06
N ASP A 59 -21.07 19.58 17.31
CA ASP A 59 -19.64 19.51 17.64
C ASP A 59 -19.13 18.06 17.52
N ASP A 60 -19.95 17.07 17.88
CA ASP A 60 -19.63 15.65 17.65
C ASP A 60 -19.45 15.35 16.16
N LEU A 61 -20.32 15.93 15.30
CA LEU A 61 -20.20 15.79 13.85
C LEU A 61 -18.89 16.39 13.33
N MET A 62 -18.54 17.59 13.79
CA MET A 62 -17.28 18.26 13.40
C MET A 62 -16.05 17.45 13.84
N ILE A 63 -16.08 16.82 15.01
CA ILE A 63 -15.00 15.95 15.48
C ILE A 63 -14.84 14.73 14.56
N LEU A 64 -15.94 14.09 14.18
CA LEU A 64 -15.92 12.93 13.27
C LEU A 64 -15.44 13.31 11.87
N GLU A 65 -15.84 14.48 11.36
CA GLU A 65 -15.37 15.00 10.07
C GLU A 65 -13.87 15.29 10.10
N LYS A 66 -13.36 15.89 11.17
CA LYS A 66 -11.92 16.10 11.35
C LYS A 66 -11.14 14.78 11.39
N GLN A 67 -11.61 13.80 12.16
CA GLN A 67 -11.00 12.47 12.17
C GLN A 67 -10.99 11.82 10.78
N MET A 68 -12.02 12.08 9.97
CA MET A 68 -12.10 11.60 8.60
C MET A 68 -11.07 12.29 7.68
N GLU A 69 -10.74 13.55 7.92
CA GLU A 69 -9.66 14.27 7.22
C GLU A 69 -8.29 13.72 7.62
N ASP A 70 -8.03 13.54 8.92
CA ASP A 70 -6.78 12.96 9.42
C ASP A 70 -6.51 11.58 8.79
N LEU A 71 -7.54 10.73 8.68
CA LEU A 71 -7.43 9.42 8.02
C LEU A 71 -7.14 9.51 6.51
N LYS A 72 -7.60 10.56 5.82
CA LYS A 72 -7.28 10.76 4.40
C LYS A 72 -5.81 11.12 4.23
N GLU A 73 -5.25 11.95 5.11
CA GLU A 73 -3.83 12.28 5.10
C GLU A 73 -2.97 11.04 5.40
N GLU A 74 -3.38 10.25 6.39
CA GLU A 74 -2.75 8.98 6.74
C GLU A 74 -2.79 8.00 5.54
N TRP A 75 -3.94 7.90 4.87
CA TRP A 75 -4.12 7.09 3.65
C TRP A 75 -3.13 7.49 2.56
N LEU A 76 -3.03 8.79 2.25
CA LEU A 76 -2.14 9.28 1.20
C LEU A 76 -0.68 8.94 1.49
N SER A 77 -0.27 9.08 2.75
CA SER A 77 1.09 8.75 3.19
C SER A 77 1.40 7.26 3.03
N TRP A 78 0.46 6.37 3.34
CA TRP A 78 0.64 4.94 3.16
C TRP A 78 0.56 4.50 1.68
N GLU A 79 -0.25 5.19 0.89
CA GLU A 79 -0.34 4.94 -0.55
C GLU A 79 0.98 5.32 -1.25
N GLU A 80 1.61 6.43 -0.85
CA GLU A 80 2.95 6.80 -1.32
C GLU A 80 3.99 5.73 -0.92
N LYS A 81 4.01 5.30 0.34
CA LYS A 81 4.90 4.22 0.81
C LYS A 81 4.71 2.92 0.01
N ARG A 82 3.46 2.54 -0.25
CA ARG A 82 3.13 1.36 -1.06
C ARG A 82 3.69 1.48 -2.48
N GLN A 83 3.53 2.64 -3.11
CA GLN A 83 4.03 2.91 -4.46
C GLN A 83 5.56 2.87 -4.50
N GLN A 84 6.22 3.44 -3.48
CA GLN A 84 7.67 3.41 -3.37
C GLN A 84 8.19 1.96 -3.20
N ALA A 85 7.60 1.17 -2.30
CA ALA A 85 7.97 -0.23 -2.12
C ALA A 85 7.73 -1.06 -3.40
N ALA A 86 6.63 -0.80 -4.12
CA ALA A 86 6.36 -1.44 -5.40
C ALA A 86 7.41 -1.06 -6.46
N LYS A 87 7.82 0.20 -6.52
CA LYS A 87 8.87 0.70 -7.41
C LYS A 87 10.22 0.06 -7.11
N GLU A 88 10.61 -0.02 -5.84
CA GLU A 88 11.85 -0.66 -5.41
C GLU A 88 11.90 -2.13 -5.82
N ARG A 89 10.79 -2.84 -5.66
CA ARG A 89 10.67 -4.21 -6.18
C ARG A 89 10.87 -4.25 -7.70
N MET A 90 10.28 -3.33 -8.47
CA MET A 90 10.48 -3.28 -9.92
C MET A 90 11.95 -3.04 -10.30
N ILE A 91 12.67 -2.20 -9.54
CA ILE A 91 14.11 -1.98 -9.72
C ILE A 91 14.91 -3.25 -9.42
N ILE A 92 14.62 -3.93 -8.30
CA ILE A 92 15.32 -5.16 -7.90
C ILE A 92 15.12 -6.28 -8.92
N LEU A 93 13.91 -6.38 -9.50
CA LEU A 93 13.59 -7.34 -10.55
C LEU A 93 14.15 -6.94 -11.93
N GLY A 94 14.74 -5.75 -12.05
CA GLY A 94 15.29 -5.24 -13.31
C GLY A 94 14.22 -4.77 -14.31
N HIS A 95 12.99 -4.53 -13.86
CA HIS A 95 11.90 -4.00 -14.67
C HIS A 95 11.89 -2.47 -14.75
N GLU A 96 12.54 -1.79 -13.81
CA GLU A 96 12.68 -0.33 -13.78
C GLU A 96 14.14 0.06 -13.50
N GLN A 97 14.58 1.19 -14.07
CA GLN A 97 15.90 1.73 -13.77
C GLN A 97 15.86 2.54 -12.46
N PRO A 98 16.90 2.46 -11.61
CA PRO A 98 17.01 3.36 -10.48
C PRO A 98 17.10 4.79 -11.01
N ALA A 99 16.41 5.73 -10.35
CA ALA A 99 16.50 7.14 -10.73
C ALA A 99 17.97 7.57 -10.65
N THR A 100 18.57 7.87 -11.80
CA THR A 100 19.90 8.47 -11.89
C THR A 100 19.85 9.85 -11.26
N LYS A 101 20.62 10.04 -10.18
CA LYS A 101 20.85 11.34 -9.55
C LYS A 101 21.66 12.27 -10.44
#